data_AF-A0A3B0Q0R7-F1
#
_entry.id   AF-A0A3B0Q0R7-F1
#
_cell.length_a   1.000
_cell.length_b   1.000
_cell.length_c   1.000
_cell.angle_alpha   90.00
_cell.angle_beta   90.00
_cell.angle_gamma   90.00
#
_symmetry.space_group_name_H-M   'P 1'
#
loop_
_entity.id
_entity.type
_entity.pdbx_description
1 polymer ?
#
loop_
_entity_poly.entity_id
_entity_poly.type
_entity_poly.pdbx_seq_one_letter_code
_entity_poly.pdbx_strand_id
1 'polypeptide(L)'
;MNYNSLLVFSCPCCCEGEVSFSVFSLEEVLACSCCSSTYTFDPSMRNSIRQFAALCLRIHEASSILGNAAVSVSIQDSAVEIPFQLLFSRFPVVFNLTIDEGKKIAIRFIFDALKREVLHKENAYLV
;
A
#
# COMPACT_ATOMS: atom_id res chain seq x y z
N MET A 1 -9.68 13.29 7.13
CA MET A 1 -9.18 12.45 6.03
C MET A 1 -10.24 12.38 4.95
N ASN A 2 -9.85 12.41 3.68
CA ASN A 2 -10.80 12.26 2.58
C ASN A 2 -11.06 10.75 2.41
N TYR A 3 -12.03 10.18 3.14
CA TYR A 3 -12.40 8.76 3.09
C TYR A 3 -13.10 8.36 1.76
N ASN A 4 -12.99 9.20 0.73
CA ASN A 4 -13.73 9.13 -0.52
C ASN A 4 -13.10 8.23 -1.59
N SER A 5 -12.09 7.43 -1.25
CA SER A 5 -11.53 6.45 -2.19
C SER A 5 -12.49 5.27 -2.31
N LEU A 6 -13.40 5.34 -3.28
CA LEU A 6 -14.24 4.21 -3.64
C LEU A 6 -13.38 3.11 -4.27
N LEU A 7 -13.59 1.87 -3.83
CA LEU A 7 -13.08 0.69 -4.52
C LEU A 7 -14.07 0.31 -5.61
N VAL A 8 -13.57 -0.15 -6.75
CA VAL A 8 -14.39 -0.54 -7.90
C VAL A 8 -14.04 -1.96 -8.34
N PHE A 9 -15.04 -2.68 -8.82
CA PHE A 9 -14.86 -3.91 -9.57
C PHE A 9 -15.72 -3.93 -10.83
N SER A 10 -15.23 -4.59 -11.87
CA SER A 10 -15.96 -4.74 -13.14
C SER A 10 -17.20 -5.61 -12.93
N CYS A 11 -18.35 -5.15 -13.44
CA CYS A 11 -19.62 -5.84 -13.32
C CYS A 11 -19.58 -7.21 -14.03
N PRO A 12 -19.80 -8.34 -13.33
CA PRO A 12 -19.81 -9.66 -13.95
C PRO A 12 -20.94 -9.90 -14.97
N CYS A 13 -21.99 -9.08 -14.93
CA CYS A 13 -23.17 -9.27 -15.80
C CYS A 13 -23.02 -8.60 -17.17
N CYS A 14 -22.46 -7.38 -17.23
CA CYS A 14 -22.35 -6.62 -18.47
C CYS A 14 -20.91 -6.38 -18.93
N CYS A 15 -19.91 -6.57 -18.07
CA CYS A 15 -18.48 -6.31 -18.32
C CYS A 15 -18.09 -4.87 -18.69
N GLU A 16 -19.05 -4.02 -19.04
CA GLU A 16 -18.86 -2.61 -19.40
C GLU A 16 -19.02 -1.65 -18.21
N GLY A 17 -19.81 -2.04 -17.22
CA GLY A 17 -20.07 -1.23 -16.02
C GLY A 17 -19.17 -1.58 -14.85
N GLU A 18 -19.15 -0.68 -13.87
CA GLU A 18 -18.42 -0.85 -12.61
C GLU A 18 -19.37 -0.84 -11.42
N VAL A 19 -18.97 -1.53 -10.36
CA VAL A 19 -19.65 -1.52 -9.08
C VAL A 19 -18.70 -0.89 -8.06
N SER A 20 -19.10 0.26 -7.53
CA SER A 20 -18.31 1.02 -6.55
C SER A 20 -18.77 0.71 -5.13
N PHE A 21 -17.84 0.68 -4.17
CA PHE A 21 -18.17 0.57 -2.75
C PHE A 21 -17.09 1.22 -1.87
N SER A 22 -17.46 1.60 -0.65
CA SER A 22 -16.52 2.07 0.38
C SER A 22 -16.30 0.98 1.44
N VAL A 23 -15.04 0.75 1.82
CA VAL A 23 -14.71 -0.13 2.96
C VAL A 23 -15.06 0.51 4.30
N PHE A 24 -15.13 1.85 4.38
CA PHE A 24 -15.45 2.59 5.60
C PHE A 24 -16.95 2.85 5.75
N SER A 25 -17.71 2.81 4.66
CA SER A 25 -19.16 2.98 4.63
C SER A 25 -19.77 1.93 3.72
N LEU A 26 -19.83 0.69 4.23
CA LEU A 26 -20.30 -0.45 3.44
C LEU A 26 -21.82 -0.40 3.27
N GLU A 27 -22.27 -0.26 2.04
CA GLU A 27 -23.68 -0.34 1.65
C GLU A 27 -24.20 -1.79 1.74
N GLU A 28 -25.50 -1.95 1.96
CA GLU A 28 -26.12 -3.29 1.99
C GLU A 28 -26.27 -3.90 0.60
N VAL A 29 -26.51 -3.05 -0.39
CA VAL A 29 -26.72 -3.40 -1.79
C VAL A 29 -25.88 -2.48 -2.66
N LEU A 30 -25.06 -3.06 -3.52
CA LEU A 30 -24.26 -2.37 -4.51
C LEU A 30 -24.93 -2.48 -5.88
N ALA A 31 -24.80 -1.47 -6.73
CA ALA A 31 -25.38 -1.47 -8.06
C ALA A 31 -24.34 -1.20 -9.14
N CYS A 32 -24.48 -1.88 -10.27
CA CYS A 32 -23.70 -1.59 -11.47
C CYS A 32 -24.12 -0.26 -12.09
N SER A 33 -23.14 0.56 -12.48
CA SER A 33 -23.37 1.85 -13.16
C SER A 33 -23.98 1.75 -14.56
N CYS A 34 -23.96 0.56 -15.18
CA CYS A 34 -24.44 0.35 -16.55
C CYS A 34 -25.74 -0.47 -16.61
N CYS A 35 -25.72 -1.71 -16.10
CA CYS A 35 -26.84 -2.63 -16.25
C CYS A 35 -27.81 -2.68 -15.06
N SER A 36 -27.58 -1.84 -14.02
CA SER A 36 -28.37 -1.82 -12.78
C SER A 36 -28.45 -3.15 -12.01
N SER A 37 -27.64 -4.15 -12.37
CA SER A 37 -27.54 -5.40 -11.61
C SER A 37 -27.04 -5.11 -10.20
N THR A 38 -27.66 -5.76 -9.22
CA THR A 38 -27.37 -5.57 -7.80
C THR A 38 -26.50 -6.68 -7.23
N TYR A 39 -25.60 -6.32 -6.31
CA TYR A 39 -24.70 -7.24 -5.64
C TYR A 39 -24.76 -7.03 -4.13
N THR A 40 -24.58 -8.10 -3.38
CA THR A 40 -24.46 -8.06 -1.92
C THR A 40 -23.27 -8.89 -1.49
N PHE A 41 -22.48 -8.40 -0.55
CA PHE A 41 -21.48 -9.22 0.11
C PHE A 41 -22.17 -10.22 1.05
N ASP A 42 -21.66 -11.45 1.13
CA ASP A 42 -22.11 -12.37 2.17
C ASP A 42 -21.69 -11.88 3.57
N PRO A 43 -22.31 -12.39 4.65
CA PRO A 43 -22.02 -11.92 6.00
C PRO A 43 -20.55 -12.08 6.43
N SER A 44 -19.86 -13.11 5.95
CA SER A 44 -18.45 -13.36 6.27
C SER A 44 -17.55 -12.28 5.64
N MET A 45 -17.77 -11.99 4.36
CA MET A 45 -17.05 -10.93 3.65
C MET A 45 -17.31 -9.56 4.28
N ARG A 46 -18.56 -9.24 4.65
CA ARG A 46 -18.87 -7.98 5.35
C ARG A 46 -18.11 -7.86 6.66
N ASN A 47 -18.02 -8.95 7.43
CA ASN A 47 -17.26 -8.96 8.67
C ASN A 47 -15.75 -8.72 8.41
N SER A 48 -15.18 -9.39 7.41
CA SER A 48 -13.78 -9.19 7.02
C SER A 48 -13.50 -7.74 6.62
N ILE A 49 -14.37 -7.11 5.81
CA ILE A 49 -14.21 -5.70 5.42
C ILE A 49 -14.28 -4.77 6.63
N ARG A 50 -15.20 -5.02 7.57
CA ARG A 50 -15.30 -4.22 8.81
C ARG A 50 -14.05 -4.34 9.69
N GLN A 51 -13.53 -5.55 9.86
CA GLN A 51 -12.29 -5.79 10.62
C GLN A 51 -11.10 -5.08 9.98
N PHE A 52 -11.01 -5.12 8.64
CA PHE A 52 -9.98 -4.41 7.89
C PHE A 52 -10.09 -2.90 8.04
N ALA A 53 -11.29 -2.33 7.90
CA ALA A 53 -11.52 -0.90 8.09
C ALA A 53 -11.17 -0.45 9.53
N ALA A 54 -11.54 -1.24 10.53
CA ALA A 54 -11.16 -1.00 11.91
C ALA A 54 -9.63 -1.01 12.09
N LEU A 55 -8.92 -1.97 11.50
CA LEU A 55 -7.45 -2.02 11.54
C LEU A 55 -6.84 -0.75 10.93
N CYS A 56 -7.30 -0.31 9.76
CA CYS A 56 -6.82 0.92 9.12
C CYS A 56 -7.01 2.15 10.03
N LEU A 57 -8.18 2.26 10.69
CA LEU A 57 -8.44 3.34 11.64
C LEU A 57 -7.51 3.28 12.84
N ARG A 58 -7.29 2.10 13.43
CA ARG A 58 -6.37 1.93 14.56
C ARG A 58 -4.93 2.30 14.22
N ILE A 59 -4.45 1.92 13.03
CA ILE A 59 -3.13 2.33 12.53
C ILE A 59 -3.05 3.85 12.39
N HIS A 60 -4.10 4.48 11.85
CA HIS A 60 -4.15 5.93 11.73
C HIS A 60 -4.15 6.64 13.09
N GLU A 61 -4.98 6.21 14.03
CA GLU A 61 -5.03 6.74 15.41
C GLU A 61 -3.68 6.57 16.13
N ALA A 62 -2.99 5.46 15.88
CA ALA A 62 -1.67 5.19 16.45
C ALA A 62 -0.54 6.03 15.83
N SER A 63 -0.79 6.80 14.75
CA SER A 63 0.26 7.50 13.98
C SER A 63 1.23 8.34 14.81
N SER A 64 0.76 8.96 15.89
CA SER A 64 1.62 9.72 16.84
C SER A 64 2.60 8.83 17.62
N ILE A 65 2.21 7.59 17.93
CA ILE A 65 3.04 6.61 18.62
C ILE A 65 3.94 5.88 17.60
N LEU A 66 3.47 5.66 16.37
CA LEU A 66 4.25 4.99 15.33
C LEU A 66 5.56 5.71 14.97
N GLY A 67 5.62 7.04 15.15
CA GLY A 67 6.86 7.80 15.02
C GLY A 67 7.85 7.62 16.18
N ASN A 68 7.35 7.20 17.35
CA ASN A 68 8.14 6.99 18.57
C ASN A 68 8.36 5.50 18.90
N ALA A 69 7.80 4.59 18.09
CA ALA A 69 7.97 3.15 18.21
C ALA A 69 8.92 2.65 17.13
N ALA A 70 9.77 1.68 17.46
CA ALA A 70 10.66 1.03 16.51
C ALA A 70 10.52 -0.49 16.59
N VAL A 71 10.67 -1.15 15.44
CA VAL A 71 10.91 -2.59 15.36
C VAL A 71 12.41 -2.79 15.39
N SER A 72 12.91 -3.49 16.42
CA SER A 72 14.31 -3.88 16.46
C SER A 72 14.51 -5.15 15.62
N VAL A 73 15.42 -5.08 14.65
CA VAL A 73 15.80 -6.19 13.78
C VAL A 73 17.24 -6.58 14.10
N SER A 74 17.43 -7.80 14.60
CA SER A 74 18.77 -8.35 14.84
C SER A 74 19.39 -8.80 13.51
N ILE A 75 20.55 -8.26 13.19
CA ILE A 75 21.36 -8.63 12.02
C ILE A 75 22.74 -9.06 12.54
N GLN A 76 22.97 -10.37 12.60
CA GLN A 76 24.20 -10.97 13.15
C GLN A 76 24.53 -10.39 14.54
N ASP A 77 25.66 -9.70 14.68
CA ASP A 77 26.16 -9.10 15.92
C ASP A 77 25.66 -7.66 16.16
N SER A 78 24.70 -7.20 15.36
CA SER A 78 24.13 -5.85 15.46
C SER A 78 22.61 -5.87 15.55
N ALA A 79 22.02 -4.81 16.08
CA ALA A 79 20.59 -4.57 16.03
C ALA A 79 20.34 -3.23 15.32
N VAL A 80 19.38 -3.23 14.41
CA VAL A 80 18.91 -2.03 13.73
C VAL A 80 17.50 -1.75 14.20
N GLU A 81 17.28 -0.57 14.76
CA GLU A 81 15.95 -0.09 15.09
C GLU A 81 15.34 0.58 13.85
N ILE A 82 14.24 0.03 13.37
CA ILE A 82 13.48 0.57 12.24
C ILE A 82 12.24 1.26 12.81
N PRO A 83 12.13 2.59 12.74
CA PRO A 83 10.92 3.29 13.15
C PRO A 83 9.69 2.69 12.47
N PHE A 84 8.66 2.39 13.26
CA PHE A 84 7.48 1.65 12.80
C PHE A 84 6.74 2.42 11.69
N GLN A 85 6.78 3.75 11.73
CA GLN A 85 6.26 4.61 10.66
C GLN A 85 6.88 4.34 9.29
N LEU A 86 8.15 3.91 9.21
CA LEU A 86 8.78 3.61 7.93
C LEU A 86 8.14 2.40 7.26
N LEU A 87 7.67 1.39 8.01
CA LEU A 87 7.04 0.19 7.46
C LEU A 87 5.77 0.47 6.63
N PHE A 88 5.15 1.63 6.84
CA PHE A 88 3.97 2.09 6.08
C PHE A 88 4.33 3.00 4.90
N SER A 89 5.61 3.30 4.70
CA SER A 89 6.08 4.10 3.57
C SER A 89 6.33 3.23 2.33
N ARG A 90 6.16 3.81 1.14
CA ARG A 90 6.67 3.18 -0.08
C ARG A 90 8.18 3.38 -0.09
N PHE A 91 8.95 2.31 0.01
CA PHE A 91 10.41 2.39 0.01
C PHE A 91 10.96 2.39 -1.43
N PRO A 92 11.45 3.52 -1.96
CA PRO A 92 12.34 3.47 -3.11
C PRO A 92 13.65 2.80 -2.70
N VAL A 93 14.11 1.85 -3.49
CA VAL A 93 15.41 1.20 -3.33
C VAL A 93 16.49 2.16 -3.81
N VAL A 94 17.55 2.32 -3.04
CA VAL A 94 18.74 3.08 -3.44
C VAL A 94 19.91 2.13 -3.51
N PHE A 95 20.54 2.07 -4.68
CA PHE A 95 21.72 1.24 -4.93
C PHE A 95 22.92 2.15 -5.16
N ASN A 96 23.85 2.12 -4.22
CA ASN A 96 25.05 2.95 -4.24
C ASN A 96 26.18 2.14 -4.90
N LEU A 97 26.69 2.66 -6.01
CA LEU A 97 27.81 2.09 -6.77
C LEU A 97 29.05 2.94 -6.57
N THR A 98 30.20 2.27 -6.43
CA THR A 98 31.51 2.90 -6.58
C THR A 98 32.11 2.37 -7.88
N ILE A 99 32.31 3.25 -8.86
CA ILE A 99 32.95 2.93 -10.14
C ILE A 99 34.30 3.67 -10.16
N ASP A 100 35.35 3.03 -10.68
CA ASP A 100 36.75 3.47 -10.87
C ASP A 100 37.14 4.88 -10.36
N GLU A 101 38.29 4.95 -9.67
CA GLU A 101 38.85 6.20 -9.13
C GLU A 101 37.90 6.96 -8.18
N GLY A 102 37.08 6.22 -7.43
CA GLY A 102 36.29 6.76 -6.31
C GLY A 102 35.00 7.47 -6.70
N LYS A 103 34.56 7.39 -7.96
CA LYS A 103 33.29 7.98 -8.39
C LYS A 103 32.11 7.21 -7.79
N LYS A 104 31.24 7.94 -7.09
CA LYS A 104 30.04 7.38 -6.46
C LYS A 104 28.80 7.73 -7.27
N ILE A 105 27.99 6.72 -7.56
CA ILE A 105 26.72 6.87 -8.26
C ILE A 105 25.62 6.27 -7.38
N ALA A 106 24.56 7.03 -7.14
CA ALA A 106 23.35 6.51 -6.53
C ALA A 106 22.31 6.26 -7.62
N ILE A 107 21.84 5.02 -7.71
CA ILE A 107 20.71 4.64 -8.56
C ILE A 107 19.50 4.46 -7.66
N ARG A 108 18.44 5.24 -7.88
CA ARG A 108 17.17 5.09 -7.16
C ARG A 108 16.18 4.38 -8.06
N PHE A 109 15.52 3.35 -7.51
CA PHE A 109 14.48 2.63 -8.24
C PHE A 109 13.39 2.06 -7.37
N ILE A 110 12.24 1.76 -7.96
CA ILE A 110 11.17 0.98 -7.32
C ILE A 110 11.16 -0.39 -7.98
N PHE A 111 11.34 -1.43 -7.18
CA PHE A 111 11.25 -2.81 -7.64
C PHE A 111 9.91 -3.43 -7.22
N ASP A 112 9.14 -3.90 -8.20
CA ASP A 112 7.95 -4.70 -7.96
C ASP A 112 8.35 -6.17 -7.92
N ALA A 113 8.40 -6.74 -6.71
CA ALA A 113 8.80 -8.12 -6.51
C ALA A 113 7.81 -9.15 -7.08
N LEU A 114 6.53 -8.78 -7.22
CA LEU A 114 5.49 -9.68 -7.75
C LEU A 114 5.60 -9.78 -9.27
N LYS A 115 5.83 -8.65 -9.93
CA LYS A 115 6.00 -8.59 -11.39
C LYS A 115 7.45 -8.81 -11.86
N ARG A 116 8.41 -8.81 -10.92
CA ARG A 116 9.85 -8.95 -11.17
C ARG A 116 10.39 -7.86 -12.11
N GLU A 117 9.89 -6.64 -11.98
CA GLU A 117 10.24 -5.52 -12.85
C GLU A 117 10.67 -4.26 -12.08
N VAL A 118 11.40 -3.37 -12.75
CA VAL A 118 11.79 -2.06 -12.23
C VAL A 118 10.83 -1.01 -12.79
N LEU A 119 10.07 -0.35 -11.91
CA LEU A 119 8.99 0.56 -12.30
C LEU A 119 9.46 2.02 -12.53
N HIS A 120 10.49 2.46 -11.82
CA HIS A 120 11.04 3.82 -11.92
C HIS A 120 12.55 3.77 -11.71
N LYS A 121 13.33 4.57 -12.45
CA LYS A 121 14.78 4.65 -12.33
C LYS A 121 15.26 6.10 -12.48
N GLU A 122 16.01 6.58 -11.51
CA GLU A 122 16.70 7.87 -11.53
C GLU A 122 18.16 7.67 -11.10
N ASN A 123 19.12 8.33 -11.76
CA ASN A 123 20.53 8.25 -11.41
C ASN A 123 21.03 9.65 -10.98
N ALA A 124 21.76 9.71 -9.86
CA ALA A 124 22.43 10.92 -9.42
C ALA A 124 23.92 10.63 -9.17
N TYR A 125 24.79 11.51 -9.68
CA TYR A 125 26.20 11.52 -9.30
C TYR A 125 26.32 12.08 -7.88
N LEU A 126 26.96 11.33 -6.99
CA LEU A 126 27.30 11.80 -5.66
C LEU A 126 28.69 12.42 -5.76
N VAL A 127 28.76 13.75 -5.66
CA VAL A 127 30.03 14.52 -5.61
C VAL A 127 30.81 14.13 -4.36
#